data_AF-A0AA96ZCZ2-F1
#
_entry.id   AF-A0AA96ZCZ2-F1
#
_cell.length_a   1.000
_cell.length_b   1.000
_cell.length_c   1.000
_cell.angle_alpha   90.00
_cell.angle_beta   90.00
_cell.angle_gamma   90.00
#
_symmetry.space_group_name_H-M   'P 1'
#
loop_
_entity.id
_entity.type
_entity.pdbx_description
1 polymer ?
#
loop_
_entity_poly.entity_id
_entity_poly.type
_entity_poly.pdbx_seq_one_letter_code
_entity_poly.pdbx_strand_id
1 'polypeptide(L)'
;MEEFHHHFSQLPDFLQHEVSALVEHTPGLPGSHVVDRHRIAAEQLAHRKYAELAPQDIADARQFLGNQPYTKPGIEHYLHHRNQGITGIGLLPSIQNAHFVLESTRFLNEFAQRVAPIVGRLRHEEHLAAVRHAEEMARQHAERLAAEAARRLAEQQAEEAARELARRQVEEARQRARLELEDSRQRAQREQEEATRLPALHQAEEQARLEAARLGANTSISGALGPQASAVVDIAYATLKNSIEQAISAFQQTLGGHVDLTQDAPFQALLRRAATPT
;
A
#
# COMPACT_ATOMS: atom_id res chain seq x y z
N MET A 1 -27.65 -7.52 -22.87
CA MET A 1 -27.65 -8.80 -23.63
C MET A 1 -29.05 -9.37 -23.83
N GLU A 2 -29.97 -9.27 -22.88
CA GLU A 2 -31.35 -9.77 -23.02
C GLU A 2 -32.12 -9.12 -24.19
N GLU A 3 -32.00 -7.79 -24.35
CA GLU A 3 -32.63 -7.07 -25.47
C GLU A 3 -32.14 -7.58 -26.84
N PHE A 4 -30.85 -7.95 -26.95
CA PHE A 4 -30.33 -8.54 -28.18
C PHE A 4 -30.99 -9.91 -28.45
N HIS A 5 -31.04 -10.79 -27.45
CA HIS A 5 -31.70 -12.10 -27.60
C HIS A 5 -33.19 -11.94 -27.95
N HIS A 6 -33.85 -10.95 -27.37
CA HIS A 6 -35.24 -10.63 -27.70
C HIS A 6 -35.38 -10.27 -29.18
N HIS A 7 -34.59 -9.33 -29.71
CA HIS A 7 -34.64 -8.99 -31.14
C HIS A 7 -34.18 -10.13 -32.05
N PHE A 8 -33.22 -10.93 -31.62
CA PHE A 8 -32.77 -12.10 -32.37
C PHE A 8 -33.90 -13.15 -32.48
N SER A 9 -34.65 -13.39 -31.41
CA SER A 9 -35.80 -14.31 -31.42
C SER A 9 -36.97 -13.86 -32.31
N GLN A 10 -37.05 -12.56 -32.63
CA GLN A 10 -38.05 -12.01 -33.54
C GLN A 10 -37.75 -12.33 -35.01
N LEU A 11 -36.52 -12.74 -35.34
CA LEU A 11 -36.21 -13.25 -36.67
C LEU A 11 -36.88 -14.61 -36.88
N PRO A 12 -37.30 -14.91 -38.11
CA PRO A 12 -37.63 -16.27 -38.52
C PRO A 12 -36.51 -17.26 -38.19
N ASP A 13 -36.85 -18.46 -37.75
CA ASP A 13 -35.88 -19.43 -37.23
C ASP A 13 -34.82 -19.81 -38.28
N PHE A 14 -35.20 -19.90 -39.55
CA PHE A 14 -34.24 -20.14 -40.64
C PHE A 14 -33.24 -18.98 -40.81
N LEU A 15 -33.68 -17.73 -40.64
CA LEU A 15 -32.79 -16.56 -40.70
C LEU A 15 -31.89 -16.49 -39.47
N GLN A 16 -32.37 -16.89 -38.29
CA GLN A 16 -31.51 -17.03 -37.11
C GLN A 16 -30.36 -18.00 -37.40
N HIS A 17 -30.66 -19.17 -37.96
CA HIS A 17 -29.63 -20.14 -38.34
C HIS A 17 -28.66 -19.62 -39.39
N GLU A 18 -29.14 -18.97 -40.45
CA GLU A 18 -28.27 -18.40 -41.49
C GLU A 18 -27.38 -17.27 -40.97
N VAL A 19 -27.93 -16.38 -40.13
CA VAL A 19 -27.15 -15.30 -39.50
C VAL A 19 -26.12 -15.89 -38.53
N SER A 20 -26.50 -16.84 -37.68
CA SER A 20 -25.57 -17.51 -36.77
C SER A 20 -24.48 -18.29 -37.51
N ALA A 21 -24.79 -18.89 -38.66
CA ALA A 21 -23.81 -19.58 -39.49
C ALA A 21 -22.76 -18.62 -40.09
N LEU A 22 -23.16 -17.38 -40.39
CA LEU A 22 -22.25 -16.34 -40.87
C LEU A 22 -21.42 -15.70 -39.76
N VAL A 23 -21.92 -15.75 -38.52
CA VAL A 23 -21.17 -15.29 -37.35
C VAL A 23 -20.19 -16.38 -36.93
N GLU A 24 -19.04 -16.40 -37.58
CA GLU A 24 -17.94 -17.29 -37.17
C GLU A 24 -17.39 -16.87 -35.79
N HIS A 25 -17.19 -17.86 -34.91
CA HIS A 25 -16.43 -17.78 -33.66
C HIS A 25 -16.70 -16.54 -32.79
N THR A 26 -17.69 -16.64 -31.90
CA THR A 26 -17.98 -15.66 -30.84
C THR A 26 -17.37 -15.90 -29.45
N PRO A 27 -16.72 -17.05 -29.11
CA PRO A 27 -16.31 -17.29 -27.74
C PRO A 27 -15.19 -16.33 -27.31
N GLY A 28 -15.34 -15.75 -26.12
CA GLY A 28 -14.36 -14.84 -25.52
C GLY A 28 -14.42 -13.39 -26.03
N LEU A 29 -15.29 -13.07 -26.97
CA LEU A 29 -15.48 -11.69 -27.43
C LEU A 29 -16.36 -10.89 -26.44
N PRO A 30 -16.08 -9.58 -26.28
CA PRO A 30 -16.95 -8.71 -25.50
C PRO A 30 -18.35 -8.62 -26.14
N GLY A 31 -19.37 -8.41 -25.30
CA GLY A 31 -20.77 -8.43 -25.72
C GLY A 31 -21.06 -7.46 -26.87
N SER A 32 -20.44 -6.27 -26.87
CA SER A 32 -20.58 -5.30 -27.96
C SER A 32 -20.17 -5.86 -29.32
N HIS A 33 -19.10 -6.66 -29.36
CA HIS A 33 -18.55 -7.23 -30.59
C HIS A 33 -19.37 -8.42 -31.07
N VAL A 34 -19.87 -9.25 -30.15
CA VAL A 34 -20.79 -10.34 -30.50
C VAL A 34 -22.04 -9.78 -31.19
N VAL A 35 -22.63 -8.75 -30.60
CA VAL A 35 -23.84 -8.10 -31.12
C VAL A 35 -23.57 -7.41 -32.47
N ASP A 36 -22.43 -6.72 -32.61
CA ASP A 36 -22.06 -6.07 -33.87
C ASP A 36 -21.78 -7.08 -35.00
N ARG A 37 -21.17 -8.22 -34.69
CA ARG A 37 -21.00 -9.29 -35.70
C ARG A 37 -22.33 -9.83 -36.21
N HIS A 38 -23.32 -10.03 -35.34
CA HIS A 38 -24.65 -10.46 -35.77
C HIS A 38 -25.35 -9.41 -36.64
N ARG A 39 -25.19 -8.12 -36.31
CA ARG A 39 -25.70 -7.02 -37.15
C ARG A 39 -25.06 -7.04 -38.54
N ILE A 40 -23.72 -7.11 -38.60
CA ILE A 40 -22.97 -7.15 -39.87
C ILE A 40 -23.34 -8.40 -40.67
N ALA A 41 -23.46 -9.56 -40.04
CA ALA A 41 -23.87 -10.79 -40.69
C ALA A 41 -25.29 -10.68 -41.30
N ALA A 42 -26.23 -10.06 -40.57
CA ALA A 42 -27.57 -9.81 -41.09
C ALA A 42 -27.57 -8.86 -42.30
N GLU A 43 -26.79 -7.78 -42.27
CA GLU A 43 -26.63 -6.85 -43.39
C GLU A 43 -26.01 -7.53 -44.62
N GLN A 44 -24.96 -8.32 -44.41
CA GLN A 44 -24.31 -9.09 -45.48
C GLN A 44 -25.28 -10.11 -46.09
N LEU A 45 -26.03 -10.83 -45.25
CA LEU A 45 -27.02 -11.81 -45.71
C LEU A 45 -28.14 -11.13 -46.50
N ALA A 46 -28.61 -9.97 -46.03
CA ALA A 46 -29.63 -9.20 -46.75
C ALA A 46 -29.12 -8.77 -48.13
N HIS A 47 -27.88 -8.28 -48.20
CA HIS A 47 -27.28 -7.88 -49.46
C HIS A 47 -27.09 -9.04 -50.43
N ARG A 48 -26.59 -10.20 -49.96
CA ARG A 48 -26.42 -11.41 -50.77
C ARG A 48 -27.75 -11.91 -51.33
N LYS A 49 -28.77 -12.04 -50.47
CA LYS A 49 -30.10 -12.48 -50.88
C LYS A 49 -30.71 -11.52 -51.91
N TYR A 50 -30.60 -10.21 -51.69
CA TYR A 50 -31.13 -9.22 -52.64
C TYR A 50 -30.40 -9.26 -54.00
N ALA A 51 -29.08 -9.49 -54.00
CA ALA A 51 -28.27 -9.55 -55.21
C ALA A 51 -28.63 -10.74 -56.13
N GLU A 52 -29.25 -11.80 -55.61
CA GLU A 52 -29.68 -12.96 -56.37
C GLU A 52 -30.98 -12.71 -57.18
N LEU A 53 -31.65 -11.58 -56.96
CA LEU A 53 -32.93 -11.28 -57.62
C LEU A 53 -32.74 -10.49 -58.93
N ALA A 54 -33.46 -10.92 -59.97
CA ALA A 54 -33.60 -10.13 -61.18
C ALA A 54 -34.52 -8.91 -60.95
N PRO A 55 -34.21 -7.72 -61.51
CA PRO A 55 -35.06 -6.54 -61.37
C PRO A 55 -36.51 -6.74 -61.81
N GLN A 56 -36.73 -7.58 -62.83
CA GLN A 56 -38.07 -7.92 -63.34
C GLN A 56 -38.88 -8.72 -62.31
N ASP A 57 -38.29 -9.74 -61.69
CA ASP A 57 -38.98 -10.53 -60.67
C ASP A 57 -39.33 -9.69 -59.42
N ILE A 58 -38.50 -8.69 -59.08
CA ILE A 58 -38.80 -7.73 -58.00
C ILE A 58 -40.03 -6.87 -58.36
N ALA A 59 -40.09 -6.36 -59.59
CA ALA A 59 -41.22 -5.55 -60.06
C ALA A 59 -42.51 -6.37 -60.07
N ASP A 60 -42.44 -7.59 -60.63
CA ASP A 60 -43.57 -8.51 -60.71
C ASP A 60 -44.03 -8.95 -59.32
N ALA A 61 -43.13 -9.25 -58.39
CA ALA A 61 -43.47 -9.57 -57.01
C ALA A 61 -44.27 -8.44 -56.35
N ARG A 62 -43.83 -7.19 -56.48
CA ARG A 62 -44.53 -6.02 -55.93
C ARG A 62 -45.89 -5.79 -56.59
N GLN A 63 -45.98 -6.02 -57.90
CA GLN A 63 -47.20 -5.82 -58.67
C GLN A 63 -48.27 -6.89 -58.38
N PHE A 64 -47.88 -8.17 -58.34
CA PHE A 64 -48.82 -9.29 -58.26
C PHE A 64 -49.11 -9.77 -56.84
N LEU A 65 -48.14 -9.68 -55.92
CA LEU A 65 -48.30 -10.11 -54.52
C LEU A 65 -48.52 -8.93 -53.57
N GLY A 66 -48.36 -7.70 -54.07
CA GLY A 66 -48.55 -6.48 -53.31
C GLY A 66 -47.44 -6.23 -52.28
N ASN A 67 -47.69 -5.25 -51.41
CA ASN A 67 -46.75 -4.79 -50.38
C ASN A 67 -47.16 -5.24 -48.97
N GLN A 68 -47.97 -6.30 -48.83
CA GLN A 68 -48.32 -6.80 -47.49
C GLN A 68 -47.13 -7.55 -46.90
N PRO A 69 -46.56 -7.09 -45.77
CA PRO A 69 -45.41 -7.74 -45.17
C PRO A 69 -45.81 -9.08 -44.54
N TYR A 70 -44.93 -10.08 -44.64
CA TYR A 70 -45.11 -11.33 -43.93
C TYR A 70 -44.91 -11.16 -42.42
N THR A 71 -45.74 -11.85 -41.65
CA THR A 71 -45.47 -12.09 -40.24
C THR A 71 -44.40 -13.19 -40.10
N LYS A 72 -43.70 -13.26 -38.96
CA LYS A 72 -42.75 -14.35 -38.67
C LYS A 72 -43.33 -15.74 -38.98
N PRO A 73 -44.51 -16.13 -38.45
CA PRO A 73 -45.08 -17.44 -38.77
C PRO A 73 -45.49 -17.56 -40.25
N GLY A 74 -45.87 -16.47 -40.90
CA GLY A 74 -46.25 -16.47 -42.32
C GLY A 74 -45.09 -16.84 -43.24
N ILE A 75 -43.92 -16.23 -43.04
CA ILE A 75 -42.73 -16.52 -43.86
C ILE A 75 -42.14 -17.90 -43.55
N GLU A 76 -42.22 -18.37 -42.30
CA GLU A 76 -41.81 -19.72 -41.90
C GLU A 76 -42.73 -20.79 -42.50
N HIS A 77 -44.03 -20.57 -42.45
CA HIS A 77 -45.03 -21.46 -43.05
C HIS A 77 -44.86 -21.54 -44.56
N TYR A 78 -44.61 -20.41 -45.23
CA TYR A 78 -44.29 -20.37 -46.65
C TYR A 78 -43.04 -21.20 -46.97
N LEU A 79 -41.94 -21.02 -46.22
CA LEU A 79 -40.71 -21.79 -46.42
C LEU A 79 -40.94 -23.29 -46.23
N HIS A 80 -41.74 -23.67 -45.22
CA HIS A 80 -42.10 -25.06 -44.97
C HIS A 80 -42.84 -25.69 -46.18
N HIS A 81 -43.84 -24.99 -46.73
CA HIS A 81 -44.58 -25.46 -47.90
C HIS A 81 -43.72 -25.49 -49.17
N ARG A 82 -42.86 -24.48 -49.36
CA ARG A 82 -41.89 -24.45 -50.46
C ARG A 82 -40.97 -25.68 -50.42
N ASN A 83 -40.45 -26.03 -49.24
CA ASN A 83 -39.57 -27.19 -49.08
C ASN A 83 -40.29 -28.53 -49.32
N GLN A 84 -41.62 -28.56 -49.19
CA GLN A 84 -42.46 -29.71 -49.54
C GLN A 84 -42.85 -29.75 -51.02
N GLY A 85 -42.38 -28.80 -51.83
CA GLY A 85 -42.75 -28.69 -53.24
C GLY A 85 -44.17 -28.16 -53.47
N ILE A 86 -44.81 -27.63 -52.43
CA ILE A 86 -46.15 -27.05 -52.51
C ILE A 86 -46.00 -25.58 -52.90
N THR A 87 -45.91 -25.30 -54.20
CA THR A 87 -45.98 -23.93 -54.73
C THR A 87 -47.42 -23.58 -55.09
N GLY A 88 -47.89 -22.40 -54.65
CA GLY A 88 -49.27 -21.97 -54.88
C GLY A 88 -49.66 -22.01 -56.36
N ILE A 89 -50.84 -22.56 -56.65
CA ILE A 89 -51.40 -22.68 -58.01
C ILE A 89 -51.65 -21.27 -58.57
N GLY A 90 -50.97 -20.89 -59.67
CA GLY A 90 -51.34 -19.72 -60.48
C GLY A 90 -50.33 -18.56 -60.56
N LEU A 91 -49.20 -18.60 -59.84
CA LEU A 91 -48.12 -17.60 -59.96
C LEU A 91 -46.81 -18.27 -60.40
N LEU A 92 -46.00 -17.54 -61.18
CA LEU A 92 -44.67 -18.00 -61.57
C LEU A 92 -43.80 -18.22 -60.32
N PRO A 93 -43.08 -19.36 -60.19
CA PRO A 93 -42.21 -19.62 -59.04
C PRO A 93 -41.16 -18.53 -58.78
N SER A 94 -40.72 -17.82 -59.84
CA SER A 94 -39.76 -16.71 -59.70
C SER A 94 -40.34 -15.52 -58.93
N ILE A 95 -41.61 -15.18 -59.15
CA ILE A 95 -42.33 -14.10 -58.48
C ILE A 95 -42.50 -14.41 -56.98
N GLN A 96 -42.89 -15.66 -56.67
CA GLN A 96 -43.02 -16.11 -55.28
C GLN A 96 -41.66 -16.14 -54.55
N ASN A 97 -40.60 -16.57 -55.25
CA ASN A 97 -39.24 -16.54 -54.70
C ASN A 97 -38.75 -15.10 -54.46
N ALA A 98 -38.99 -14.18 -55.40
CA ALA A 98 -38.61 -12.78 -55.24
C ALA A 98 -39.33 -12.13 -54.05
N HIS A 99 -40.63 -12.35 -53.88
CA HIS A 99 -41.35 -11.84 -52.71
C HIS A 99 -40.82 -12.43 -51.39
N PHE A 100 -40.55 -13.73 -51.33
CA PHE A 100 -39.93 -14.37 -50.16
C PHE A 100 -38.57 -13.76 -49.81
N VAL A 101 -37.73 -13.50 -50.81
CA VAL A 101 -36.42 -12.87 -50.61
C VAL A 101 -36.56 -11.41 -50.15
N LEU A 102 -37.50 -10.64 -50.72
CA LEU A 102 -37.79 -9.28 -50.27
C LEU A 102 -38.24 -9.25 -48.81
N GLU A 103 -39.10 -10.17 -48.39
CA GLU A 103 -39.53 -10.27 -46.99
C GLU A 103 -38.40 -10.74 -46.07
N SER A 104 -37.58 -11.69 -46.51
CA SER A 104 -36.39 -12.13 -45.77
C SER A 104 -35.42 -10.96 -45.55
N THR A 105 -35.17 -10.15 -46.58
CA THR A 105 -34.29 -8.98 -46.47
C THR A 105 -34.91 -7.89 -45.59
N ARG A 106 -36.23 -7.72 -45.59
CA ARG A 106 -36.93 -6.84 -44.63
C ARG A 106 -36.68 -7.25 -43.18
N PHE A 107 -36.88 -8.51 -42.82
CA PHE A 107 -36.62 -9.02 -41.47
C PHE A 107 -35.17 -8.77 -41.02
N LEU A 108 -34.20 -9.05 -41.91
CA LEU A 108 -32.77 -8.84 -41.63
C LEU A 108 -32.43 -7.35 -41.43
N ASN A 109 -32.99 -6.47 -42.27
CA ASN A 109 -32.78 -5.02 -42.17
C ASN A 109 -33.41 -4.45 -40.89
N GLU A 110 -34.63 -4.86 -40.54
CA GLU A 110 -35.28 -4.45 -39.30
C GLU A 110 -34.50 -4.91 -38.06
N PHE A 111 -33.99 -6.15 -38.08
CA PHE A 111 -33.11 -6.65 -37.03
C PHE A 111 -31.83 -5.82 -36.91
N ALA A 112 -31.14 -5.57 -38.03
CA ALA A 112 -29.91 -4.78 -38.03
C ALA A 112 -30.14 -3.36 -37.48
N GLN A 113 -31.25 -2.72 -37.85
CA GLN A 113 -31.64 -1.40 -37.35
C GLN A 113 -31.95 -1.40 -35.85
N ARG A 114 -32.67 -2.41 -35.34
CA ARG A 114 -33.00 -2.53 -33.91
C ARG A 114 -31.77 -2.83 -33.05
N VAL A 115 -30.80 -3.55 -33.60
CA VAL A 115 -29.57 -3.94 -32.90
C VAL A 115 -28.50 -2.84 -32.91
N ALA A 116 -28.47 -1.98 -33.92
CA ALA A 116 -27.52 -0.86 -34.01
C ALA A 116 -27.42 0.00 -32.73
N PRO A 117 -28.52 0.48 -32.10
CA PRO A 117 -28.42 1.26 -30.86
C PRO A 117 -27.90 0.44 -29.68
N ILE A 118 -28.16 -0.87 -29.64
CA ILE A 118 -27.66 -1.77 -28.59
C ILE A 118 -26.14 -1.85 -28.63
N VAL A 119 -25.55 -1.94 -29.84
CA VAL A 119 -24.09 -1.92 -30.02
C VAL A 119 -23.50 -0.62 -29.48
N GLY A 120 -24.11 0.52 -29.82
CA GLY A 120 -23.65 1.84 -29.35
C GLY A 120 -23.63 1.94 -27.83
N ARG A 121 -24.72 1.51 -27.18
CA ARG A 121 -24.83 1.51 -25.71
C ARG A 121 -23.81 0.58 -25.06
N LEU A 122 -23.64 -0.64 -25.56
CA LEU A 122 -22.66 -1.59 -25.02
C LEU A 122 -21.23 -1.09 -25.16
N ARG A 123 -20.86 -0.52 -26.32
CA ARG A 123 -19.53 0.09 -26.51
C ARG A 123 -19.29 1.24 -25.55
N HIS A 124 -20.31 2.05 -25.31
CA HIS A 124 -20.22 3.16 -24.37
C HIS A 124 -20.02 2.67 -22.94
N GLU A 125 -20.79 1.67 -22.50
CA GLU A 125 -20.64 1.04 -21.18
C GLU A 125 -19.24 0.42 -20.99
N GLU A 126 -18.75 -0.30 -21.99
CA GLU A 126 -17.40 -0.90 -22.00
C GLU A 126 -16.32 0.18 -21.92
N HIS A 127 -16.47 1.28 -22.67
CA HIS A 127 -15.54 2.40 -22.63
C HIS A 127 -15.52 3.07 -21.26
N LEU A 128 -16.69 3.34 -20.67
CA LEU A 128 -16.80 3.92 -19.33
C LEU A 128 -16.17 3.01 -18.27
N ALA A 129 -16.37 1.69 -18.37
CA ALA A 129 -15.74 0.74 -17.46
C ALA A 129 -14.21 0.75 -17.60
N ALA A 130 -13.70 0.79 -18.84
CA ALA A 130 -12.26 0.87 -19.08
C ALA A 130 -11.64 2.17 -18.55
N VAL A 131 -12.32 3.31 -18.71
CA VAL A 131 -11.89 4.61 -18.18
C VAL A 131 -11.85 4.57 -16.65
N ARG A 132 -12.91 4.10 -15.98
CA ARG A 132 -12.92 3.98 -14.51
C ARG A 132 -11.77 3.11 -14.01
N HIS A 133 -11.56 1.96 -14.64
CA HIS A 133 -10.45 1.07 -14.26
C HIS A 133 -9.09 1.73 -14.48
N ALA A 134 -8.90 2.46 -15.59
CA ALA A 134 -7.66 3.21 -15.83
C ALA A 134 -7.44 4.32 -14.80
N GLU A 135 -8.49 5.06 -14.41
CA GLU A 135 -8.42 6.07 -13.36
C GLU A 135 -8.07 5.49 -11.99
N GLU A 136 -8.67 4.36 -11.62
CA GLU A 136 -8.35 3.66 -10.38
C GLU A 136 -6.88 3.21 -10.35
N MET A 137 -6.39 2.63 -11.44
CA MET A 137 -4.99 2.23 -11.55
C MET A 137 -4.04 3.44 -11.50
N ALA A 138 -4.42 4.56 -12.13
CA ALA A 138 -3.65 5.80 -12.07
C ALA A 138 -3.62 6.39 -10.65
N ARG A 139 -4.75 6.36 -9.92
CA ARG A 139 -4.82 6.80 -8.52
C ARG A 139 -3.95 5.94 -7.63
N GLN A 140 -4.07 4.61 -7.72
CA GLN A 140 -3.21 3.71 -6.95
C GLN A 140 -1.73 3.91 -7.26
N HIS A 141 -1.38 4.17 -8.51
CA HIS A 141 -0.01 4.46 -8.89
C HIS A 141 0.48 5.79 -8.28
N ALA A 142 -0.34 6.85 -8.34
CA ALA A 142 -0.03 8.14 -7.73
C ALA A 142 0.12 8.04 -6.20
N GLU A 143 -0.74 7.27 -5.54
CA GLU A 143 -0.66 7.01 -4.09
C GLU A 143 0.64 6.28 -3.71
N ARG A 144 1.06 5.29 -4.50
CA ARG A 144 2.34 4.60 -4.27
C ARG A 144 3.51 5.56 -4.40
N LEU A 145 3.52 6.40 -5.43
CA LEU A 145 4.58 7.41 -5.62
C LEU A 145 4.60 8.43 -4.47
N ALA A 146 3.44 8.89 -4.02
CA ALA A 146 3.33 9.80 -2.89
C ALA A 146 3.82 9.14 -1.58
N ALA A 147 3.46 7.88 -1.33
CA ALA A 147 3.90 7.13 -0.17
C ALA A 147 5.42 6.89 -0.18
N GLU A 148 6.00 6.56 -1.33
CA GLU A 148 7.45 6.42 -1.49
C GLU A 148 8.18 7.74 -1.27
N ALA A 149 7.65 8.85 -1.79
CA ALA A 149 8.21 10.17 -1.54
C ALA A 149 8.15 10.54 -0.05
N ALA A 150 7.03 10.28 0.63
CA ALA A 150 6.88 10.51 2.06
C ALA A 150 7.86 9.66 2.89
N ARG A 151 8.07 8.39 2.50
CA ARG A 151 9.07 7.52 3.15
C ARG A 151 10.48 8.06 2.99
N ARG A 152 10.87 8.49 1.78
CA ARG A 152 12.20 9.08 1.56
C ARG A 152 12.42 10.35 2.39
N LEU A 153 11.40 11.19 2.50
CA LEU A 153 11.49 12.39 3.35
C LEU A 153 11.62 12.02 4.84
N ALA A 154 10.88 11.02 5.32
CA ALA A 154 11.00 10.53 6.69
C ALA A 154 12.38 9.90 6.97
N GLU A 155 12.93 9.14 6.01
CA GLU A 155 14.28 8.58 6.09
C GLU A 155 15.35 9.68 6.16
N GLN A 156 15.22 10.72 5.32
CA GLN A 156 16.13 11.87 5.36
C GLN A 156 16.08 12.61 6.70
N GLN A 157 14.88 12.86 7.23
CA GLN A 157 14.72 13.49 8.54
C GLN A 157 15.29 12.64 9.67
N ALA A 158 15.09 11.31 9.62
CA ALA A 158 15.67 10.39 10.59
C ALA A 158 17.20 10.36 10.51
N GLU A 159 17.77 10.41 9.30
CA GLU A 159 19.22 10.47 9.10
C GLU A 159 19.82 11.78 9.62
N GLU A 160 19.17 12.92 9.37
CA GLU A 160 19.60 14.21 9.92
C GLU A 160 19.56 14.21 11.45
N ALA A 161 18.48 13.73 12.06
CA ALA A 161 18.38 13.61 13.52
C ALA A 161 19.45 12.67 14.10
N ALA A 162 19.73 11.54 13.44
CA ALA A 162 20.79 10.62 13.85
C ALA A 162 22.18 11.26 13.75
N ARG A 163 22.45 12.05 12.69
CA ARG A 163 23.71 12.79 12.52
C ARG A 163 23.86 13.86 13.61
N GLU A 164 22.80 14.57 13.98
CA GLU A 164 22.83 15.54 15.08
C GLU A 164 23.14 14.87 16.42
N LEU A 165 22.48 13.75 16.72
CA LEU A 165 22.76 12.97 17.94
C LEU A 165 24.19 12.46 17.97
N ALA A 166 24.71 11.94 16.86
CA ALA A 166 26.10 11.48 16.77
C ALA A 166 27.09 12.64 16.99
N ARG A 167 26.82 13.84 16.43
CA ARG A 167 27.65 15.04 16.68
C ARG A 167 27.67 15.41 18.16
N ARG A 168 26.51 15.43 18.82
CA ARG A 168 26.42 15.71 20.27
C ARG A 168 27.21 14.69 21.09
N GLN A 169 27.09 13.40 20.79
CA GLN A 169 27.85 12.36 21.48
C GLN A 169 29.37 12.52 21.30
N VAL A 170 29.83 12.89 20.10
CA VAL A 170 31.25 13.16 19.84
C VAL A 170 31.73 14.40 20.60
N GLU A 171 30.93 15.47 20.65
CA GLU A 171 31.25 16.67 21.42
C GLU A 171 31.34 16.38 22.93
N GLU A 172 30.38 15.64 23.49
CA GLU A 172 30.42 15.20 24.88
C GLU A 172 31.64 14.31 25.18
N ALA A 173 31.97 13.36 24.29
CA ALA A 173 33.15 12.53 24.43
C ALA A 173 34.45 13.35 24.38
N ARG A 174 34.53 14.36 23.51
CA ARG A 174 35.67 15.29 23.45
C ARG A 174 35.79 16.13 24.71
N GLN A 175 34.68 16.62 25.26
CA GLN A 175 34.69 17.37 26.52
C GLN A 175 35.19 16.48 27.68
N ARG A 176 34.70 15.24 27.79
CA ARG A 176 35.18 14.28 28.79
C ARG A 176 36.68 14.00 28.65
N ALA A 177 37.14 13.69 27.43
CA ALA A 177 38.56 13.46 27.17
C ALA A 177 39.43 14.69 27.50
N ARG A 178 38.93 15.91 27.26
CA ARG A 178 39.63 17.14 27.62
C ARG A 178 39.74 17.31 29.14
N LEU A 179 38.66 17.06 29.88
CA LEU A 179 38.67 17.10 31.34
C LEU A 179 39.64 16.05 31.92
N GLU A 180 39.67 14.84 31.37
CA GLU A 180 40.61 13.80 31.77
C GLU A 180 42.08 14.19 31.52
N LEU A 181 42.37 14.81 30.37
CA LEU A 181 43.71 15.34 30.07
C LEU A 181 44.12 16.49 31.00
N GLU A 182 43.18 17.36 31.36
CA GLU A 182 43.42 18.45 32.31
C GLU A 182 43.68 17.90 33.72
N ASP A 183 42.90 16.91 34.18
CA ASP A 183 43.13 16.24 35.46
C ASP A 183 44.48 15.50 35.49
N SER A 184 44.83 14.77 34.41
CA SER A 184 46.13 14.09 34.33
C SER A 184 47.30 15.07 34.35
N ARG A 185 47.16 16.24 33.71
CA ARG A 185 48.17 17.31 33.76
C ARG A 185 48.30 17.91 35.16
N GLN A 186 47.20 18.15 35.85
CA GLN A 186 47.24 18.65 37.23
C GLN A 186 47.94 17.66 38.17
N ARG A 187 47.68 16.36 38.02
CA ARG A 187 48.38 15.32 38.79
C ARG A 187 49.88 15.33 38.50
N ALA A 188 50.27 15.37 37.23
CA ALA A 188 51.68 15.44 36.86
C ALA A 188 52.38 16.71 37.39
N GLN A 189 51.67 17.86 37.43
CA GLN A 189 52.18 19.08 38.04
C GLN A 189 52.35 18.95 39.55
N ARG A 190 51.37 18.36 40.26
CA ARG A 190 51.50 18.09 41.71
C ARG A 190 52.66 17.16 42.00
N GLU A 191 52.83 16.10 41.20
CA GLU A 191 53.97 15.19 41.32
C GLU A 191 55.31 15.91 41.10
N GLN A 192 55.40 16.81 40.12
CA GLN A 192 56.60 17.64 39.92
C GLN A 192 56.84 18.64 41.05
N GLU A 193 55.80 19.29 41.56
CA GLU A 193 55.91 20.20 42.70
C GLU A 193 56.33 19.45 43.97
N GLU A 194 55.78 18.27 44.23
CA GLU A 194 56.19 17.40 45.34
C GLU A 194 57.63 16.90 45.15
N ALA A 195 57.99 16.45 43.96
CA ALA A 195 59.36 16.04 43.63
C ALA A 195 60.37 17.18 43.75
N THR A 196 59.95 18.44 43.56
CA THR A 196 60.78 19.62 43.75
C THR A 196 60.80 20.07 45.22
N ARG A 197 59.71 19.89 45.96
CA ARG A 197 59.61 20.22 47.39
C ARG A 197 60.38 19.25 48.28
N LEU A 198 60.42 17.97 47.96
CA LEU A 198 61.16 16.96 48.73
C LEU A 198 62.66 17.30 48.90
N PRO A 199 63.43 17.65 47.85
CA PRO A 199 64.82 18.06 48.01
C PRO A 199 64.97 19.43 48.70
N ALA A 200 64.01 20.35 48.52
CA ALA A 200 64.02 21.64 49.22
C ALA A 200 63.75 21.48 50.73
N LEU A 201 62.84 20.57 51.12
CA LEU A 201 62.61 20.18 52.50
C LEU A 201 63.80 19.41 53.06
N HIS A 202 64.44 18.52 52.30
CA HIS A 202 65.67 17.86 52.73
C HIS A 202 66.83 18.84 52.91
N GLN A 203 66.99 19.83 52.04
CA GLN A 203 67.97 20.90 52.23
C GLN A 203 67.64 21.79 53.42
N ALA A 204 66.35 22.12 53.63
CA ALA A 204 65.90 22.87 54.80
C ALA A 204 66.05 22.06 56.10
N GLU A 205 65.81 20.75 56.08
CA GLU A 205 66.06 19.82 57.19
C GLU A 205 67.55 19.61 57.43
N GLU A 206 68.40 19.57 56.41
CA GLU A 206 69.85 19.54 56.58
C GLU A 206 70.38 20.86 57.16
N GLN A 207 69.84 22.00 56.72
CA GLN A 207 70.14 23.30 57.32
C GLN A 207 69.63 23.39 58.77
N ALA A 208 68.43 22.89 59.04
CA ALA A 208 67.87 22.79 60.40
C ALA A 208 68.61 21.75 61.25
N ARG A 209 69.17 20.67 60.67
CA ARG A 209 70.05 19.72 61.37
C ARG A 209 71.41 20.33 61.67
N LEU A 210 71.95 21.17 60.78
CA LEU A 210 73.19 21.91 61.02
C LEU A 210 72.98 23.02 62.07
N GLU A 211 71.80 23.65 62.11
CA GLU A 211 71.40 24.59 63.18
C GLU A 211 71.06 23.88 64.50
N ALA A 212 70.40 22.73 64.47
CA ALA A 212 70.13 21.89 65.65
C ALA A 212 71.40 21.19 66.19
N ALA A 213 72.40 20.96 65.34
CA ALA A 213 73.75 20.55 65.78
C ALA A 213 74.54 21.71 66.39
N ARG A 214 74.22 22.97 66.04
CA ARG A 214 74.74 24.18 66.68
C ARG A 214 74.07 24.50 68.02
N LEU A 215 72.80 24.15 68.18
CA LEU A 215 72.01 24.33 69.39
C LEU A 215 71.56 22.95 69.88
N GLY A 216 72.49 22.23 70.49
CA GLY A 216 72.23 20.88 70.98
C GLY A 216 71.03 20.82 71.91
N ALA A 217 70.11 19.90 71.62
CA ALA A 217 69.24 19.29 72.61
C ALA A 217 68.64 18.00 72.06
N ASN A 218 69.10 16.89 72.64
CA ASN A 218 68.35 15.64 72.71
C ASN A 218 66.97 15.91 73.29
N THR A 219 65.90 15.57 72.58
CA THR A 219 64.64 15.24 73.25
C THR A 219 63.83 14.27 72.40
N SER A 220 63.89 13.01 72.82
CA SER A 220 63.01 11.92 72.39
C SER A 220 61.59 12.25 72.82
N ILE A 221 60.67 12.49 71.88
CA ILE A 221 59.24 12.66 72.17
C ILE A 221 58.57 11.30 72.03
N SER A 222 58.36 10.69 73.20
CA SER A 222 57.50 9.52 73.41
C SER A 222 56.06 9.90 73.07
N GLY A 223 55.52 9.34 71.99
CA GLY A 223 54.15 9.56 71.54
C GLY A 223 53.17 8.71 72.34
N ALA A 224 52.69 9.23 73.47
CA ALA A 224 51.45 8.79 74.08
C ALA A 224 50.31 9.69 73.56
N LEU A 225 49.38 9.11 72.81
CA LEU A 225 48.16 9.77 72.32
C LEU A 225 47.42 10.41 73.50
N GLY A 226 47.38 11.75 73.51
CA GLY A 226 46.65 12.52 74.52
C GLY A 226 45.13 12.39 74.36
N PRO A 227 44.36 12.62 75.44
CA PRO A 227 42.90 12.44 75.48
C PRO A 227 42.12 13.29 74.46
N GLN A 228 42.74 14.34 73.91
CA GLN A 228 42.14 15.16 72.85
C GLN A 228 42.10 14.45 71.49
N ALA A 229 43.04 13.54 71.19
CA ALA A 229 43.01 12.76 69.96
C ALA A 229 41.89 11.70 69.96
N SER A 230 41.59 11.11 71.13
CA SER A 230 40.44 10.21 71.32
C SER A 230 39.12 10.92 71.04
N ALA A 231 38.94 12.13 71.58
CA ALA A 231 37.71 12.90 71.38
C ALA A 231 37.48 13.27 69.90
N VAL A 232 38.54 13.55 69.14
CA VAL A 232 38.44 13.85 67.70
C VAL A 232 38.07 12.59 66.91
N VAL A 233 38.61 11.42 67.28
CA VAL A 233 38.22 10.14 66.67
C VAL A 233 36.78 9.77 66.99
N ASP A 234 36.31 10.02 68.22
CA ASP A 234 34.92 9.75 68.62
C ASP A 234 33.92 10.67 67.89
N ILE A 235 34.26 11.95 67.72
CA ILE A 235 33.45 12.90 66.93
C ILE A 235 33.44 12.50 65.45
N ALA A 236 34.58 12.10 64.89
CA ALA A 236 34.67 11.63 63.51
C ALA A 236 33.86 10.34 63.29
N TYR A 237 33.90 9.41 64.24
CA TYR A 237 33.13 8.17 64.20
C TYR A 237 31.62 8.42 64.30
N ALA A 238 31.19 9.33 65.19
CA ALA A 238 29.79 9.73 65.31
C ALA A 238 29.28 10.41 64.03
N THR A 239 30.11 11.24 63.40
CA THR A 239 29.77 11.93 62.14
C THR A 239 29.63 10.95 60.98
N LEU A 240 30.55 9.98 60.88
CA LEU A 240 30.50 8.93 59.86
C LEU A 240 29.25 8.05 60.02
N LYS A 241 28.91 7.67 61.25
CA LYS A 241 27.72 6.87 61.53
C LYS A 241 26.43 7.59 61.11
N ASN A 242 26.30 8.87 61.45
CA ASN A 242 25.14 9.69 61.06
C ASN A 242 25.03 9.84 59.54
N SER A 243 26.16 10.01 58.84
CA SER A 243 26.19 10.10 57.38
C SER A 243 25.73 8.80 56.71
N ILE A 244 26.14 7.65 57.25
CA ILE A 244 25.72 6.33 56.75
C ILE A 244 24.21 6.12 56.99
N GLU A 245 23.69 6.46 58.17
CA GLU A 245 22.26 6.34 58.49
C GLU A 245 21.39 7.26 57.61
N GLN A 246 21.86 8.48 57.31
CA GLN A 246 21.19 9.36 56.36
C GLN A 246 21.22 8.82 54.93
N ALA A 247 22.35 8.26 54.48
CA ALA A 247 22.46 7.66 53.16
C ALA A 247 21.54 6.43 53.01
N ILE A 248 21.44 5.59 54.04
CA ILE A 248 20.51 4.44 54.07
C ILE A 248 19.06 4.92 54.02
N SER A 249 18.71 5.96 54.79
CA SER A 249 17.35 6.52 54.81
C SER A 249 16.97 7.16 53.47
N ALA A 250 17.89 7.88 52.83
CA ALA A 250 17.71 8.45 51.50
C ALA A 250 17.55 7.35 50.44
N PHE A 251 18.34 6.27 50.53
CA PHE A 251 18.21 5.12 49.64
C PHE A 251 16.86 4.39 49.83
N GLN A 252 16.39 4.24 51.07
CA GLN A 252 15.07 3.66 51.37
C GLN A 252 13.91 4.53 50.88
N GLN A 253 14.01 5.86 50.97
CA GLN A 253 12.99 6.77 50.43
C GLN A 253 12.96 6.76 48.90
N THR A 254 14.13 6.66 48.26
CA THR A 254 14.25 6.58 46.79
C THR A 254 13.70 5.25 46.27
N LEU A 255 13.96 4.15 46.96
CA LEU A 255 13.36 2.85 46.66
C LEU A 255 11.86 2.81 46.97
N GLY A 256 11.42 3.41 48.08
CA GLY A 256 10.00 3.46 48.45
C GLY A 256 9.12 4.16 47.39
N GLY A 257 9.67 5.15 46.68
CA GLY A 257 9.01 5.81 45.55
C GLY A 257 9.01 5.01 44.24
N HIS A 258 9.74 3.89 44.14
CA HIS A 258 9.87 3.07 42.92
C HIS A 258 9.39 1.61 43.11
N VAL A 259 8.94 1.24 44.31
CA VAL A 259 8.53 -0.14 44.65
C VAL A 259 7.02 -0.38 44.54
N ASP A 260 6.19 0.64 44.31
CA ASP A 260 4.74 0.44 44.07
C ASP A 260 4.43 0.16 42.58
N LEU A 261 5.10 -0.85 42.00
CA LEU A 261 4.79 -1.40 40.67
C LEU A 261 3.38 -2.03 40.62
N THR A 262 2.75 -2.25 41.78
CA THR A 262 1.37 -2.72 41.90
C THR A 262 0.33 -1.67 41.50
N GLN A 263 0.68 -0.38 41.44
CA GLN A 263 -0.23 0.69 41.02
C GLN A 263 0.02 1.22 39.60
N ASP A 264 1.04 0.70 38.90
CA ASP A 264 1.33 1.12 37.54
C ASP A 264 0.38 0.43 36.54
N ALA A 265 -0.53 1.21 35.94
CA ALA A 265 -1.55 0.76 35.00
C ALA A 265 -1.01 -0.15 33.85
N PRO A 266 0.15 0.10 33.23
CA PRO A 266 0.72 -0.81 32.23
C PRO A 266 1.17 -2.17 32.81
N PHE A 267 1.60 -2.23 34.08
CA PHE A 267 2.05 -3.47 34.71
C PHE A 267 0.87 -4.36 35.12
N GLN A 268 -0.22 -3.77 35.63
CA GLN A 268 -1.49 -4.46 35.89
C GLN A 268 -2.13 -5.03 34.61
N ALA A 269 -1.98 -4.33 33.47
CA ALA A 269 -2.45 -4.81 32.17
C ALA A 269 -1.69 -6.05 31.67
N LEU A 270 -0.38 -6.15 31.95
CA LEU A 270 0.43 -7.33 31.61
C LEU A 270 0.08 -8.54 32.49
N LEU A 271 -0.16 -8.33 33.79
CA LEU A 271 -0.56 -9.41 34.70
C LEU A 271 -1.94 -9.99 34.37
N ARG A 272 -2.92 -9.16 33.97
CA ARG A 272 -4.24 -9.67 33.50
C ARG A 272 -4.16 -10.48 32.22
N ARG A 273 -3.24 -10.11 31.31
CA ARG A 273 -3.05 -10.81 30.04
C ARG A 273 -2.37 -12.18 30.20
N ALA A 274 -1.59 -12.35 31.26
CA ALA A 274 -0.96 -13.62 31.61
C ALA A 274 -1.87 -14.58 32.41
N ALA A 275 -2.97 -14.10 32.98
CA ALA A 275 -3.87 -14.87 33.85
C ALA A 275 -5.11 -15.46 33.13
N THR A 276 -5.30 -15.20 31.84
CA THR A 276 -6.35 -15.85 31.03
C THR A 276 -5.78 -17.09 30.34
N PRO A 277 -6.15 -18.32 30.76
CA PRO A 277 -5.89 -19.50 29.96
C PRO A 277 -6.81 -19.47 28.73
N THR A 278 -6.21 -19.74 27.57
CA THR A 278 -6.89 -20.03 26.30
C THR A 278 -7.92 -21.14 26.44
#